data_AF-A0A1N7KRP5-F1
#
_entry.id   AF-A0A1N7KRP5-F1
#
_cell.length_a   1.000
_cell.length_b   1.000
_cell.length_c   1.000
_cell.angle_alpha   90.00
_cell.angle_beta   90.00
_cell.angle_gamma   90.00
#
_symmetry.space_group_name_H-M   'P 1'
#
loop_
_entity.id
_entity.type
_entity.pdbx_description
1 polymer ?
#
loop_
_entity_poly.entity_id
_entity_poly.type
_entity_poly.pdbx_seq_one_letter_code
_entity_poly.pdbx_strand_id
1 'polypeptide(L)' 'MDLGRLVQMVVNMVMRRAMRTGINKGIDMMAGKGKPAAQMTPEEKQAAAKARQAARRARQAANIARRLR' A
#
# COMPACT_ATOMS: atom_id res chain seq x y z
N MET A 1 -14.38 12.33 -33.62
CA MET A 1 -13.88 12.07 -32.27
C MET A 1 -14.18 10.63 -31.94
N ASP A 2 -13.15 9.78 -31.87
CA ASP A 2 -13.30 8.33 -31.70
C ASP A 2 -13.96 7.97 -30.38
N LEU A 3 -15.20 7.47 -30.45
CA LEU A 3 -15.89 6.84 -29.32
C LEU A 3 -15.02 5.75 -28.66
N GLY A 4 -14.21 5.04 -29.46
CA GLY A 4 -13.26 4.05 -28.95
C GLY A 4 -12.27 4.65 -27.95
N ARG A 5 -11.76 5.85 -28.20
CA ARG A 5 -10.80 6.53 -27.31
C ARG A 5 -11.47 6.98 -26.02
N LEU A 6 -12.73 7.40 -26.08
CA LEU A 6 -13.51 7.82 -24.91
C LEU A 6 -13.82 6.63 -23.99
N VAL A 7 -14.25 5.50 -24.57
CA VAL A 7 -14.46 4.24 -23.84
C VAL A 7 -13.16 3.77 -23.20
N GLN A 8 -12.04 3.82 -23.94
CA GLN A 8 -10.76 3.36 -23.44
C GLN A 8 -10.23 4.24 -22.29
N MET A 9 -10.47 5.55 -22.32
CA MET A 9 -10.16 6.45 -21.20
C MET A 9 -11.01 6.15 -19.96
N VAL A 10 -12.32 5.92 -20.13
CA VAL A 10 -13.23 5.61 -19.02
C VAL A 10 -12.88 4.26 -18.38
N VAL A 11 -12.67 3.22 -19.20
CA VAL A 11 -12.26 1.89 -18.73
C VAL A 11 -10.92 1.97 -17.99
N ASN A 12 -9.92 2.67 -18.54
CA ASN A 12 -8.62 2.83 -17.87
C ASN A 12 -8.74 3.60 -16.55
N MET A 13 -9.62 4.58 -16.47
CA MET A 13 -9.84 5.36 -15.25
C MET A 13 -10.54 4.53 -14.17
N VAL A 14 -11.58 3.79 -14.54
CA VAL A 14 -12.32 2.89 -13.65
C VAL A 14 -11.43 1.74 -13.20
N MET A 15 -10.69 1.10 -14.09
CA MET A 15 -9.76 0.02 -13.79
C MET A 15 -8.65 0.49 -12.85
N ARG A 16 -8.04 1.66 -13.10
CA ARG A 16 -7.03 2.23 -12.19
C ARG A 16 -7.61 2.54 -10.82
N ARG A 17 -8.83 3.07 -10.74
CA ARG A 17 -9.45 3.40 -9.45
C ARG A 17 -9.91 2.15 -8.71
N ALA A 18 -10.44 1.16 -9.42
CA ALA A 18 -10.81 -0.14 -8.90
C ALA A 18 -9.59 -0.95 -8.44
N MET A 19 -8.47 -0.93 -9.17
CA MET A 19 -7.22 -1.52 -8.70
C MET A 19 -6.67 -0.76 -7.50
N ARG A 20 -6.64 0.58 -7.53
CA ARG A 20 -6.08 1.35 -6.42
C ARG A 20 -6.91 1.23 -5.13
N THR A 21 -8.23 1.15 -5.24
CA THR A 21 -9.12 0.98 -4.08
C THR A 21 -9.31 -0.49 -3.72
N GLY A 22 -9.37 -1.39 -4.71
CA GLY A 22 -9.62 -2.82 -4.55
C GLY A 22 -8.38 -3.64 -4.23
N ILE A 23 -7.18 -3.25 -4.68
CA ILE A 23 -5.92 -3.82 -4.20
C ILE A 23 -5.64 -3.28 -2.80
N ASN A 24 -5.84 -1.99 -2.52
CA ASN A 24 -5.64 -1.48 -1.15
C ASN A 24 -6.66 -2.09 -0.18
N LYS A 25 -7.97 -2.07 -0.49
CA LYS A 25 -8.99 -2.73 0.36
C LYS A 25 -8.86 -4.24 0.37
N GLY A 26 -8.50 -4.86 -0.76
CA GLY A 26 -8.34 -6.31 -0.88
C GLY A 26 -7.12 -6.81 -0.11
N ILE A 27 -6.01 -6.07 -0.15
CA ILE A 27 -4.85 -6.33 0.71
C ILE A 27 -5.18 -5.98 2.16
N ASP A 28 -5.89 -4.89 2.47
CA ASP A 28 -6.30 -4.58 3.86
C ASP A 28 -7.29 -5.62 4.44
N MET A 29 -8.11 -6.23 3.58
CA MET A 29 -9.10 -7.25 3.91
C MET A 29 -8.49 -8.66 3.96
N MET A 30 -7.54 -8.99 3.08
CA MET A 30 -6.84 -10.27 3.03
C MET A 30 -5.62 -10.33 3.97
N ALA A 31 -4.89 -9.22 4.13
CA ALA A 31 -3.85 -9.02 5.15
C ALA A 31 -4.43 -8.56 6.49
N GLY A 32 -5.75 -8.71 6.66
CA GLY A 32 -6.41 -8.83 7.94
C GLY A 32 -6.10 -7.77 8.98
N LYS A 33 -5.78 -6.50 8.64
CA LYS A 33 -5.47 -5.56 9.72
C LYS A 33 -5.56 -4.05 9.45
N GLY A 34 -6.80 -3.60 9.53
CA GLY A 34 -7.18 -2.57 10.50
C GLY A 34 -7.48 -3.11 11.92
N LYS A 35 -7.12 -4.35 12.30
CA LYS A 35 -7.43 -4.84 13.66
C LYS A 35 -6.51 -4.18 14.68
N PRO A 36 -7.04 -3.66 15.80
CA PRO A 36 -6.23 -3.09 16.88
C PRO A 36 -5.15 -4.08 17.35
N ALA A 37 -4.06 -3.56 17.91
CA ALA A 37 -2.91 -4.35 18.39
C ALA A 37 -3.29 -5.53 19.31
N ALA A 38 -4.49 -5.48 19.90
CA ALA A 38 -5.11 -6.52 20.72
C ALA A 38 -5.44 -7.84 19.99
N GLN A 39 -5.67 -7.85 18.67
CA GLN A 39 -6.11 -9.05 17.92
C GLN A 39 -5.06 -9.58 16.93
N MET A 40 -3.78 -9.28 17.17
CA MET A 40 -2.68 -9.70 16.30
C MET A 40 -2.18 -11.07 16.78
N THR A 41 -2.17 -12.07 15.89
CA THR A 41 -1.57 -13.36 16.22
C THR A 41 -0.06 -13.17 16.46
N PRO A 42 0.59 -14.01 17.27
CA PRO A 42 2.01 -13.86 17.57
C PRO A 42 2.90 -13.85 16.31
N GLU A 43 2.54 -14.58 15.24
CA GLU A 43 3.29 -14.54 13.98
C GLU A 43 3.16 -13.19 13.26
N GLU A 44 1.95 -12.61 13.23
CA GLU A 44 1.69 -11.31 12.59
C GLU A 44 2.41 -10.16 13.31
N LYS A 45 2.54 -10.24 14.65
CA LYS A 45 3.30 -9.25 15.43
C LYS A 45 4.77 -9.23 15.02
N GLN A 46 5.36 -10.41 14.77
CA GLN A 46 6.76 -10.52 14.35
C GLN A 46 6.97 -10.01 12.94
N ALA A 47 6.07 -10.33 12.00
CA ALA A 47 6.11 -9.80 10.64
C ALA A 47 6.00 -8.26 10.62
N ALA A 48 5.06 -7.70 11.40
CA ALA A 48 4.91 -6.26 11.53
C ALA A 48 6.11 -5.59 12.20
N ALA A 49 6.72 -6.23 13.20
CA ALA A 49 7.94 -5.72 13.84
C ALA A 49 9.11 -5.65 12.85
N LYS A 50 9.31 -6.71 12.05
CA LYS A 50 10.33 -6.74 10.99
C LYS A 50 10.08 -5.67 9.93
N ALA A 51 8.85 -5.51 9.48
CA ALA A 51 8.46 -4.46 8.52
C ALA A 51 8.72 -3.04 9.07
N ARG A 52 8.37 -2.79 10.34
CA ARG A 52 8.64 -1.51 11.01
C ARG A 52 10.14 -1.23 11.14
N GLN A 53 10.95 -2.23 11.43
CA GLN A 53 12.41 -2.07 11.51
C GLN A 53 13.01 -1.74 10.13
N ALA A 54 12.59 -2.43 9.08
CA ALA A 54 13.01 -2.14 7.71
C ALA A 54 12.62 -0.71 7.31
N ALA A 55 11.38 -0.29 7.59
CA ALA A 55 10.90 1.06 7.31
C ALA A 55 11.69 2.13 8.10
N ARG A 56 12.07 1.86 9.35
CA ARG A 56 12.89 2.78 10.16
C ARG A 56 14.28 2.98 9.54
N ARG A 57 14.94 1.90 9.12
CA ARG A 57 16.26 1.97 8.46
C ARG A 57 16.18 2.73 7.14
N ALA A 58 15.16 2.48 6.32
CA ALA A 58 14.93 3.22 5.09
C ALA A 58 14.71 4.71 5.34
N ARG A 59 13.93 5.08 6.37
CA ARG A 59 13.73 6.49 6.76
C ARG A 59 15.02 7.15 7.23
N GLN A 60 15.87 6.45 7.97
CA GLN A 60 17.16 6.98 8.41
C GLN A 60 18.08 7.24 7.21
N ALA A 61 18.19 6.29 6.29
CA ALA A 61 18.95 6.46 5.05
C ALA A 61 18.41 7.64 4.23
N ALA A 62 17.08 7.75 4.09
CA ALA A 62 16.46 8.86 3.37
C ALA A 62 16.66 10.22 4.06
N ASN A 63 16.71 10.27 5.40
CA ASN A 63 16.99 11.50 6.14
C ASN A 63 18.44 11.94 5.99
N ILE A 64 19.39 10.99 5.98
CA ILE A 64 20.81 11.27 5.70
C ILE A 64 20.95 11.80 4.28
N ALA A 65 20.36 11.10 3.30
CA ALA A 65 20.35 11.53 1.91
C ALA A 65 19.74 12.94 1.74
N ARG A 66 18.68 13.26 2.49
CA ARG A 66 18.08 14.61 2.52
C ARG A 66 18.95 15.69 3.15
N ARG A 67 19.89 15.34 4.02
CA ARG A 67 20.84 16.29 4.63
C ARG A 67 22.11 16.50 3.81
N LEU A 68 22.41 15.56 2.90
CA LEU A 68 23.57 15.62 2.00
C LEU A 68 23.26 16.34 0.68
N ARG A 69 21.99 16.55 0.36
CA ARG A 69 21.52 17.42 -0.73
C ARG A 69 21.38 18.85 -0.22
#